data_AF-A0A524FTH4-F1
#
_entry.id   AF-A0A524FTH4-F1
#
_cell.length_a   1.000
_cell.length_b   1.000
_cell.length_c   1.000
_cell.angle_alpha   90.00
_cell.angle_beta   90.00
_cell.angle_gamma   90.00
#
_symmetry.space_group_name_H-M   'P 1'
#
loop_
_entity.id
_entity.type
_entity.pdbx_description
1 polymer ?
#
loop_
_entity_poly.entity_id
_entity_poly.type
_entity_poly.pdbx_seq_one_letter_code
_entity_poly.pdbx_strand_id
1 'polypeptide(L)'
;MLSMKTRLVLSKYIFRKLNVDNPPTLSELGKKIKLELISEDSQQNWINRIPLLEIDRIRRKIHNHNYSDKLSDHIQNLVKIVAVLINSNESYKINYNPLNIRELVEELVANNITLGMTQLSLEVLIPLIFDYLKKHFIDFKLERNTKQNLIDDGKRKECARCHKIKPYNKFPKFGRKKRIMYVCIKCKSELNAIWQNKKKLKVMEELFRTKTKLKCYFCGMELWNLPALEFEHIDQTKKEFSWRDVNCLDFKDIIEILRAEDVNLICSNCHKIQHADLFFKFKHLILTEDLFQKPAEEIDYVINEEIKNQNLSHLNKNKIKYIIKIWIKKRYLIERLYKGKCVGCGLVDVKNNLPALQFHHLDSKNKNFAWSKIKHKYNTKELAKLFREENVISLCANCHHLIHSKRFSNFVDEIFNGKYKNYAIKAKIEYYRRIDNIKAYNINNIKVEDPLNEKFKIFSRIGVWKKYLLYIQFISLEKGIDEVNKRDLELYLNNNHVTISKNLKDLKEKGYISVVKNPINKPIKMGQPIKFYKLTEKGEGEILNIMEEIYADPGYIKGSLP
;
A
#
# COMPACT_ATOMS: atom_id res chain seq x y z
N MET A 1 -5.91 43.42 34.41
CA MET A 1 -6.38 44.52 33.54
C MET A 1 -5.49 44.65 32.29
N LEU A 2 -5.60 43.76 31.28
CA LEU A 2 -4.69 43.60 30.09
C LEU A 2 -3.80 44.81 29.77
N SER A 3 -2.47 44.70 29.69
CA SER A 3 -1.64 45.90 29.55
C SER A 3 -1.96 46.57 28.23
N MET A 4 -1.86 47.91 28.24
CA MET A 4 -2.12 48.75 27.09
C MET A 4 -1.44 48.20 25.82
N LYS A 5 -0.22 47.66 25.96
CA LYS A 5 0.58 47.05 24.88
C LYS A 5 -0.12 45.89 24.16
N THR A 6 -1.03 45.15 24.81
CA THR A 6 -1.77 44.04 24.16
C THR A 6 -3.26 44.22 24.05
N ARG A 7 -3.88 45.20 24.72
CA ARG A 7 -5.09 45.78 24.14
C ARG A 7 -4.76 46.35 22.76
N LEU A 8 -3.64 47.05 22.62
CA LEU A 8 -3.08 47.47 21.33
C LEU A 8 -2.71 46.30 20.41
N VAL A 9 -1.97 45.27 20.84
CA VAL A 9 -1.63 44.14 19.94
C VAL A 9 -2.85 43.30 19.55
N LEU A 10 -3.82 43.05 20.43
CA LEU A 10 -5.08 42.36 20.07
C LEU A 10 -5.92 43.22 19.13
N SER A 11 -6.15 44.50 19.44
CA SER A 11 -6.86 45.40 18.54
C SER A 11 -6.14 45.54 17.20
N LYS A 12 -4.81 45.64 17.16
CA LYS A 12 -4.02 45.72 15.92
C LYS A 12 -3.95 44.40 15.16
N TYR A 13 -4.10 43.25 15.82
CA TYR A 13 -4.26 41.93 15.19
C TYR A 13 -5.67 41.75 14.59
N ILE A 14 -6.71 42.15 15.34
CA ILE A 14 -8.11 42.14 14.91
C ILE A 14 -8.31 43.12 13.75
N PHE A 15 -7.86 44.36 13.89
CA PHE A 15 -7.93 45.34 12.82
C PHE A 15 -7.04 44.99 11.62
N ARG A 16 -5.86 44.36 11.77
CA ARG A 16 -5.13 43.79 10.61
C ARG A 16 -5.84 42.63 9.93
N LYS A 17 -6.67 41.87 10.67
CA LYS A 17 -7.46 40.77 10.11
C LYS A 17 -8.68 41.23 9.32
N LEU A 18 -9.08 42.49 9.50
CA LEU A 18 -10.22 43.11 8.83
C LEU A 18 -9.72 44.14 7.79
N ASN A 19 -8.97 45.17 8.27
CA ASN A 19 -8.06 46.17 7.65
C ASN A 19 -8.65 47.56 7.22
N VAL A 20 -8.86 48.51 8.15
CA VAL A 20 -9.73 49.70 7.93
C VAL A 20 -9.05 50.98 7.48
N ASP A 21 -9.70 51.68 6.53
CA ASP A 21 -9.32 53.01 6.05
C ASP A 21 -9.96 54.21 6.78
N ASN A 22 -10.92 53.99 7.68
CA ASN A 22 -11.13 54.90 8.84
C ASN A 22 -11.16 54.05 10.12
N PRO A 23 -10.00 53.68 10.67
CA PRO A 23 -9.95 53.05 11.98
C PRO A 23 -10.35 54.09 13.04
N PRO A 24 -11.14 53.74 14.06
CA PRO A 24 -11.40 54.67 15.16
C PRO A 24 -10.06 55.08 15.78
N THR A 25 -9.90 56.38 16.01
CA THR A 25 -8.72 56.94 16.67
C THR A 25 -8.53 56.29 18.03
N LEU A 26 -7.29 56.33 18.55
CA LEU A 26 -7.00 55.81 19.89
C LEU A 26 -7.80 56.54 20.98
N SER A 27 -8.13 57.82 20.76
CA SER A 27 -9.06 58.63 21.56
C SER A 27 -10.51 58.09 21.52
N GLU A 28 -11.05 57.77 20.33
CA GLU A 28 -12.41 57.19 20.20
C GLU A 28 -12.52 55.76 20.76
N LEU A 29 -11.49 54.94 20.57
CA LEU A 29 -11.36 53.63 21.20
C LEU A 29 -11.27 53.76 22.73
N GLY A 30 -10.53 54.76 23.23
CA GLY A 30 -10.47 55.10 24.65
C GLY A 30 -11.83 55.49 25.22
N LYS A 31 -12.55 56.40 24.56
CA LYS A 31 -13.88 56.87 24.95
C LYS A 31 -14.93 55.74 24.96
N LYS A 32 -14.96 54.87 23.94
CA LYS A 32 -15.89 53.71 23.90
C LYS A 32 -15.57 52.60 24.91
N ILE A 33 -14.34 52.53 25.43
CA ILE A 33 -13.89 51.49 26.37
C ILE A 33 -13.65 52.07 27.79
N LYS A 34 -13.93 53.37 28.01
CA LYS A 34 -13.62 54.15 29.24
C LYS A 34 -12.15 54.00 29.67
N LEU A 35 -11.23 54.51 28.85
CA LEU A 35 -9.78 54.52 29.10
C LEU A 35 -9.20 55.93 28.91
N GLU A 36 -8.86 56.60 30.01
CA GLU A 36 -8.52 58.05 30.05
C GLU A 36 -7.00 58.34 30.13
N LEU A 37 -6.12 57.35 29.95
CA LEU A 37 -4.74 57.41 30.46
C LEU A 37 -3.61 57.41 29.40
N ILE A 38 -3.77 58.09 28.25
CA ILE A 38 -2.72 58.20 27.20
C ILE A 38 -2.78 59.55 26.49
N SER A 39 -1.67 60.28 26.41
CA SER A 39 -1.55 61.53 25.64
C SER A 39 -1.55 61.30 24.11
N GLU A 40 -2.00 62.31 23.36
CA GLU A 40 -2.27 62.21 21.92
C GLU A 40 -0.99 62.13 21.07
N ASP A 41 0.10 62.82 21.45
CA ASP A 41 1.38 62.85 20.71
C ASP A 41 2.01 61.47 20.50
N SER A 42 1.85 60.57 21.49
CA SER A 42 2.34 59.19 21.39
C SER A 42 1.57 58.34 20.38
N GLN A 43 0.38 58.77 19.97
CA GLN A 43 -0.49 58.06 19.04
C GLN A 43 -0.12 58.40 17.60
N GLN A 44 0.13 59.68 17.31
CA GLN A 44 0.38 60.20 15.96
C GLN A 44 1.66 59.63 15.33
N ASN A 45 2.74 59.48 16.11
CA ASN A 45 4.03 58.95 15.66
C ASN A 45 3.97 57.50 15.12
N TRP A 46 2.94 56.73 15.49
CA TRP A 46 2.77 55.34 15.02
C TRP A 46 1.94 55.20 13.75
N ILE A 47 1.18 56.23 13.35
CA ILE A 47 0.28 56.21 12.20
C ILE A 47 1.07 56.36 10.89
N ASN A 48 2.13 57.18 10.90
CA ASN A 48 2.93 57.56 9.74
C ASN A 48 3.83 56.44 9.13
N ARG A 49 3.56 55.15 9.42
CA ARG A 49 4.44 54.01 9.06
C ARG A 49 3.75 52.87 8.30
N ILE A 50 2.59 53.10 7.66
CA ILE A 50 1.82 52.05 6.94
C ILE A 50 1.40 52.54 5.53
N PRO A 51 1.58 51.75 4.44
CA PRO A 51 1.20 52.16 3.08
C PRO A 51 -0.33 52.18 2.82
N LEU A 52 -0.79 53.21 2.12
CA LEU A 52 -2.22 53.52 1.86
C LEU A 52 -3.00 52.42 1.11
N LEU A 53 -2.41 51.81 0.06
CA LEU A 53 -3.07 50.81 -0.79
C LEU A 53 -3.49 49.52 -0.06
N GLU A 54 -2.84 49.19 1.06
CA GLU A 54 -3.22 48.02 1.87
C GLU A 54 -4.51 48.30 2.67
N ILE A 55 -4.78 49.58 2.93
CA ILE A 55 -5.86 50.02 3.81
C ILE A 55 -7.23 49.90 3.09
N ASP A 56 -7.37 50.44 1.87
CA ASP A 56 -8.57 50.37 1.00
C ASP A 56 -9.09 48.95 0.62
N ARG A 57 -8.45 47.90 1.14
CA ARG A 57 -8.80 46.48 0.92
C ARG A 57 -9.49 45.81 2.11
N ILE A 58 -9.69 46.54 3.21
CA ILE A 58 -11.08 46.66 3.62
C ILE A 58 -11.68 47.91 2.99
N ARG A 59 -12.10 48.91 3.76
CA ARG A 59 -13.50 49.26 4.06
C ARG A 59 -14.57 48.29 3.54
N ARG A 60 -14.51 47.91 2.27
CA ARG A 60 -15.38 47.02 1.48
C ARG A 60 -15.81 45.69 2.12
N LYS A 61 -15.01 45.05 2.98
CA LYS A 61 -15.43 43.83 3.72
C LYS A 61 -16.06 44.07 5.10
N ILE A 62 -15.80 45.19 5.79
CA ILE A 62 -16.48 45.50 7.07
C ILE A 62 -17.87 46.09 6.83
N HIS A 63 -18.04 46.92 5.79
CA HIS A 63 -19.35 47.52 5.47
C HIS A 63 -20.42 46.52 5.02
N ASN A 64 -20.09 45.24 4.87
CA ASN A 64 -21.07 44.19 4.63
C ASN A 64 -21.63 43.73 5.99
N HIS A 65 -22.88 44.10 6.31
CA HIS A 65 -23.47 44.05 7.68
C HIS A 65 -23.13 42.79 8.50
N ASN A 66 -23.15 41.61 7.85
CA ASN A 66 -22.79 40.31 8.44
C ASN A 66 -21.38 40.20 9.08
N TYR A 67 -20.49 41.19 8.90
CA TYR A 67 -19.15 41.22 9.50
C TYR A 67 -19.06 41.98 10.82
N SER A 68 -19.97 42.94 11.06
CA SER A 68 -20.02 43.72 12.31
C SER A 68 -20.42 42.83 13.49
N ASP A 69 -21.47 42.03 13.31
CA ASP A 69 -22.03 41.18 14.35
C ASP A 69 -21.02 40.10 14.77
N LYS A 70 -20.41 39.42 13.79
CA LYS A 70 -19.35 38.43 14.04
C LYS A 70 -18.13 39.02 14.74
N LEU A 71 -17.81 40.28 14.48
CA LEU A 71 -16.74 40.98 15.20
C LEU A 71 -17.13 41.28 16.65
N SER A 72 -18.37 41.74 16.87
CA SER A 72 -18.95 41.92 18.20
C SER A 72 -18.91 40.62 19.00
N ASP A 73 -19.39 39.51 18.41
CA ASP A 73 -19.38 38.17 19.01
C ASP A 73 -17.97 37.70 19.37
N HIS A 74 -16.98 37.93 18.50
CA HIS A 74 -15.58 37.61 18.78
C HIS A 74 -15.00 38.45 19.93
N ILE A 75 -15.32 39.74 20.00
CA ILE A 75 -14.88 40.62 21.11
C ILE A 75 -15.56 40.20 22.42
N GLN A 76 -16.87 39.95 22.41
CA GLN A 76 -17.61 39.48 23.58
C GLN A 76 -17.07 38.14 24.08
N ASN A 77 -16.83 37.17 23.18
CA ASN A 77 -16.28 35.88 23.56
C ASN A 77 -14.83 35.99 24.07
N LEU A 78 -14.02 36.93 23.56
CA LEU A 78 -12.68 37.20 24.11
C LEU A 78 -12.76 37.81 25.51
N VAL A 79 -13.69 38.73 25.75
CA VAL A 79 -13.96 39.29 27.08
C VAL A 79 -14.40 38.20 28.04
N LYS A 80 -15.32 37.31 27.64
CA LYS A 80 -15.75 36.15 28.45
C LYS A 80 -14.57 35.22 28.78
N ILE A 81 -13.74 34.87 27.80
CA ILE A 81 -12.51 34.06 28.01
C ILE A 81 -11.58 34.71 29.04
N VAL A 82 -11.33 36.02 28.92
CA VAL A 82 -10.47 36.75 29.86
C VAL A 82 -11.11 36.84 31.24
N ALA A 83 -12.43 37.00 31.34
CA ALA A 83 -13.16 37.00 32.60
C ALA A 83 -13.09 35.63 33.30
N VAL A 84 -13.28 34.52 32.58
CA VAL A 84 -13.11 33.17 33.14
C VAL A 84 -11.68 32.96 33.65
N LEU A 85 -10.66 33.35 32.88
CA LEU A 85 -9.26 33.26 33.31
C LEU A 85 -8.94 34.12 34.55
N ILE A 86 -9.59 35.29 34.70
CA ILE A 86 -9.47 36.12 35.90
C ILE A 86 -10.18 35.45 37.09
N ASN A 87 -11.38 34.91 36.91
CA ASN A 87 -12.10 34.21 37.97
C ASN A 87 -11.33 32.96 38.44
N SER A 88 -10.75 32.18 37.51
CA SER A 88 -9.84 31.07 37.84
C SER A 88 -8.62 31.54 38.63
N ASN A 89 -8.08 32.73 38.34
CA ASN A 89 -6.97 33.31 39.09
C ASN A 89 -7.33 33.64 40.54
N GLU A 90 -8.53 34.17 40.79
CA GLU A 90 -8.99 34.42 42.16
C GLU A 90 -9.24 33.11 42.91
N SER A 91 -9.89 32.12 42.29
CA SER A 91 -10.04 30.76 42.85
C SER A 91 -8.70 30.09 43.16
N TYR A 92 -7.67 30.33 42.34
CA TYR A 92 -6.32 29.80 42.55
C TYR A 92 -5.61 30.43 43.75
N LYS A 93 -5.82 31.72 44.06
CA LYS A 93 -5.24 32.34 45.26
C LYS A 93 -5.74 31.70 46.56
N ILE A 94 -6.93 31.09 46.52
CA ILE A 94 -7.54 30.38 47.66
C ILE A 94 -7.08 28.91 47.68
N ASN A 95 -7.21 28.21 46.56
CA ASN A 95 -7.13 26.74 46.50
C ASN A 95 -5.84 26.18 45.86
N TYR A 96 -4.97 27.01 45.29
CA TYR A 96 -3.72 26.64 44.61
C TYR A 96 -3.84 25.57 43.49
N ASN A 97 -5.04 25.31 42.96
CA ASN A 97 -5.31 24.31 41.93
C ASN A 97 -4.95 24.80 40.51
N PRO A 98 -3.89 24.30 39.86
CA PRO A 98 -3.44 24.84 38.57
C PRO A 98 -4.46 24.62 37.44
N LEU A 99 -4.60 25.63 36.58
CA LEU A 99 -5.53 25.61 35.45
C LEU A 99 -5.22 24.48 34.46
N ASN A 100 -6.17 23.58 34.27
CA ASN A 100 -6.16 22.65 33.14
C ASN A 100 -6.75 23.35 31.90
N ILE A 101 -5.88 23.66 30.93
CA ILE A 101 -6.26 24.34 29.68
C ILE A 101 -7.33 23.56 28.91
N ARG A 102 -7.30 22.22 28.96
CA ARG A 102 -8.24 21.40 28.19
C ARG A 102 -9.64 21.43 28.80
N GLU A 103 -9.75 21.25 30.11
CA GLU A 103 -11.04 21.35 30.83
C GLU A 103 -11.66 22.74 30.63
N LEU A 104 -10.85 23.81 30.75
CA LEU A 104 -11.30 25.17 30.45
C LEU A 104 -11.80 25.31 29.00
N VAL A 105 -11.13 24.74 28.00
CA VAL A 105 -11.62 24.81 26.61
C VAL A 105 -12.88 24.00 26.41
N GLU A 106 -13.00 22.83 27.04
CA GLU A 106 -14.22 22.01 27.00
C GLU A 106 -15.40 22.76 27.65
N GLU A 107 -15.18 23.47 28.77
CA GLU A 107 -16.15 24.38 29.41
C GLU A 107 -16.52 25.58 28.51
N LEU A 108 -15.53 26.27 27.92
CA LEU A 108 -15.76 27.40 27.01
C LEU A 108 -16.57 26.97 25.78
N VAL A 109 -16.30 25.80 25.22
CA VAL A 109 -17.05 25.24 24.08
C VAL A 109 -18.47 24.85 24.50
N ALA A 110 -18.66 24.24 25.67
CA ALA A 110 -19.99 23.91 26.20
C ALA A 110 -20.85 25.17 26.42
N ASN A 111 -20.24 26.28 26.83
CA ASN A 111 -20.88 27.59 26.99
C ASN A 111 -20.95 28.43 25.69
N ASN A 112 -20.60 27.85 24.54
CA ASN A 112 -20.59 28.50 23.21
C ASN A 112 -19.63 29.72 23.09
N ILE A 113 -18.59 29.79 23.92
CA ILE A 113 -17.59 30.87 23.96
C ILE A 113 -16.41 30.51 23.05
N THR A 114 -16.66 30.40 21.74
CA THR A 114 -15.74 29.71 20.83
C THR A 114 -14.82 30.61 19.99
N LEU A 115 -15.01 31.94 19.97
CA LEU A 115 -14.32 32.87 19.04
C LEU A 115 -14.47 32.50 17.54
N GLY A 116 -15.47 31.68 17.17
CA GLY A 116 -15.57 31.09 15.83
C GLY A 116 -14.46 30.07 15.52
N MET A 117 -13.74 29.60 16.54
CA MET A 117 -12.59 28.70 16.47
C MET A 117 -12.96 27.28 16.93
N THR A 118 -12.21 26.27 16.45
CA THR A 118 -12.39 24.88 16.92
C THR A 118 -11.78 24.70 18.31
N GLN A 119 -12.23 23.69 19.07
CA GLN A 119 -11.62 23.29 20.35
C GLN A 119 -10.09 23.23 20.28
N LEU A 120 -9.53 22.51 19.31
CA LEU A 120 -8.06 22.40 19.15
C LEU A 120 -7.38 23.75 18.88
N SER A 121 -8.07 24.69 18.23
CA SER A 121 -7.57 26.04 18.00
C SER A 121 -7.62 26.90 19.28
N LEU A 122 -8.62 26.70 20.13
CA LEU A 122 -8.72 27.32 21.46
C LEU A 122 -7.67 26.74 22.42
N GLU A 123 -7.43 25.42 22.40
CA GLU A 123 -6.34 24.76 23.17
C GLU A 123 -4.95 25.33 22.84
N VAL A 124 -4.77 25.95 21.66
CA VAL A 124 -3.54 26.68 21.30
C VAL A 124 -3.62 28.18 21.68
N LEU A 125 -4.77 28.83 21.52
CA LEU A 125 -4.93 30.26 21.78
C LEU A 125 -5.03 30.62 23.28
N ILE A 126 -5.76 29.83 24.07
CA ILE A 126 -5.94 30.06 25.52
C ILE A 126 -4.59 30.11 26.25
N PRO A 127 -3.61 29.20 26.00
CA PRO A 127 -2.25 29.35 26.48
C PRO A 127 -1.60 30.72 26.20
N LEU A 128 -1.81 31.30 25.02
CA LEU A 128 -1.21 32.59 24.65
C LEU A 128 -1.87 33.75 25.41
N ILE A 129 -3.21 33.71 25.58
CA ILE A 129 -3.95 34.69 26.38
C ILE A 129 -3.53 34.59 27.86
N PHE A 130 -3.38 33.37 28.36
CA PHE A 130 -2.89 33.08 29.71
C PHE A 130 -1.47 33.61 29.95
N ASP A 131 -0.50 33.27 29.09
CA ASP A 131 0.88 33.72 29.23
C ASP A 131 0.98 35.24 29.13
N TYR A 132 0.12 35.82 28.29
CA TYR A 132 0.00 37.26 28.19
C TYR A 132 -0.51 37.90 29.50
N LEU A 133 -1.58 37.37 30.09
CA LEU A 133 -2.10 37.84 31.38
C LEU A 133 -1.02 37.72 32.47
N LYS A 134 -0.40 36.55 32.61
CA LYS A 134 0.66 36.29 33.60
C LYS A 134 1.86 37.23 33.47
N LYS A 135 2.27 37.56 32.24
CA LYS A 135 3.39 38.50 31.99
C LYS A 135 3.06 39.95 32.36
N HIS A 136 1.79 40.33 32.38
CA HIS A 136 1.38 41.73 32.43
C HIS A 136 0.48 42.12 33.61
N PHE A 137 0.11 41.16 34.47
CA PHE A 137 -0.55 41.39 35.75
C PHE A 137 0.27 40.80 36.87
N ILE A 138 0.76 41.67 37.75
CA ILE A 138 1.50 41.31 38.96
C ILE A 138 0.63 40.38 39.85
N ASP A 139 -0.69 40.61 39.88
CA ASP A 139 -1.64 39.81 40.66
C ASP A 139 -2.17 38.56 39.96
N PHE A 140 -1.73 38.28 38.72
CA PHE A 140 -2.13 37.07 37.98
C PHE A 140 -1.17 35.93 38.31
N LYS A 141 -1.39 35.37 39.51
CA LYS A 141 -0.60 34.28 40.12
C LYS A 141 -1.03 32.88 39.65
N LEU A 142 -2.14 32.77 38.89
CA LEU A 142 -2.63 31.52 38.33
C LEU A 142 -1.50 30.77 37.63
N GLU A 143 -1.25 29.55 38.08
CA GLU A 143 -0.45 28.59 37.31
C GLU A 143 -1.37 27.78 36.41
N ARG A 144 -0.89 27.45 35.21
CA ARG A 144 -1.51 26.41 34.38
C ARG A 144 -0.70 25.14 34.56
N ASN A 145 -1.30 24.00 34.21
CA ASN A 145 -0.56 22.76 33.96
C ASN A 145 0.31 22.91 32.69
N THR A 146 1.39 23.70 32.79
CA THR A 146 2.34 24.05 31.69
C THR A 146 2.99 22.82 31.08
N LYS A 147 3.09 21.78 31.89
CA LYS A 147 3.36 20.40 31.55
C LYS A 147 2.36 19.61 32.40
N GLN A 148 1.79 18.53 31.86
CA GLN A 148 1.47 17.44 32.78
C GLN A 148 2.76 17.09 33.52
N ASN A 149 2.71 16.97 34.84
CA ASN A 149 3.80 16.40 35.63
C ASN A 149 3.84 14.89 35.39
N LEU A 150 4.14 14.53 34.14
CA LEU A 150 4.33 13.17 33.67
C LEU A 150 5.43 12.56 34.53
N ILE A 151 5.09 11.50 35.25
CA ILE A 151 6.03 10.79 36.12
C ILE A 151 7.30 10.47 35.31
N ASP A 152 8.46 10.84 35.84
CA ASP A 152 9.76 10.65 35.19
C ASP A 152 10.81 10.35 36.28
N ASP A 153 10.81 9.12 36.77
CA ASP A 153 11.54 8.70 37.99
C ASP A 153 13.00 8.24 37.71
N GLY A 154 13.55 8.58 36.54
CA GLY A 154 14.86 8.10 36.09
C GLY A 154 14.84 6.68 35.49
N LYS A 155 13.80 5.88 35.74
CA LYS A 155 13.68 4.47 35.30
C LYS A 155 12.44 4.25 34.41
N ARG A 156 11.34 4.92 34.76
CA ARG A 156 10.02 4.88 34.15
C ARG A 156 9.57 6.29 33.83
N LYS A 157 8.82 6.40 32.73
CA LYS A 157 8.25 7.65 32.23
C LYS A 157 6.77 7.46 31.91
N GLU A 158 5.93 8.44 32.22
CA GLU A 158 4.56 8.49 31.74
C GLU A 158 4.51 9.00 30.29
N CYS A 159 3.73 8.33 29.45
CA CYS A 159 3.61 8.67 28.04
C CYS A 159 2.50 9.70 27.80
N ALA A 160 2.87 10.92 27.39
CA ALA A 160 1.97 12.08 27.21
C ALA A 160 0.76 11.91 26.25
N ARG A 161 0.69 10.81 25.49
CA ARG A 161 -0.47 10.46 24.63
C ARG A 161 -1.40 9.39 25.23
N CYS A 162 -0.91 8.54 26.13
CA CYS A 162 -1.70 7.39 26.63
C CYS A 162 -1.71 7.25 28.15
N HIS A 163 -1.05 8.16 28.87
CA HIS A 163 -0.96 8.27 30.33
C HIS A 163 -0.51 7.01 31.08
N LYS A 164 0.00 6.02 30.35
CA LYS A 164 0.60 4.82 30.92
C LYS A 164 2.08 5.05 31.24
N ILE A 165 2.42 4.89 32.51
CA ILE A 165 3.79 4.79 33.03
C ILE A 165 4.46 3.55 32.41
N LYS A 166 5.65 3.70 31.83
CA LYS A 166 6.40 2.62 31.17
C LYS A 166 7.90 2.77 31.41
N PRO A 167 8.69 1.67 31.42
CA PRO A 167 10.15 1.79 31.50
C PRO A 167 10.72 2.54 30.29
N TYR A 168 11.83 3.24 30.50
CA TYR A 168 12.49 4.09 29.49
C TYR A 168 12.77 3.39 28.16
N ASN A 169 13.01 2.07 28.14
CA ASN A 169 13.23 1.30 26.91
C ASN A 169 11.98 1.21 25.99
N LYS A 170 10.80 1.58 26.48
CA LYS A 170 9.57 1.72 25.67
C LYS A 170 9.41 3.13 25.10
N PHE A 171 10.39 4.01 25.25
CA PHE A 171 10.42 5.35 24.66
C PHE A 171 11.57 5.46 23.65
N PRO A 172 11.34 6.08 22.48
CA PRO A 172 12.40 6.29 21.50
C PRO A 172 13.36 7.39 21.98
N LYS A 173 14.65 7.15 21.77
CA LYS A 173 15.73 8.13 21.98
C LYS A 173 15.89 8.98 20.71
N PHE A 174 16.16 10.28 20.85
CA PHE A 174 16.30 11.22 19.73
C PHE A 174 17.51 12.15 19.89
N GLY A 175 18.12 12.49 18.75
CA GLY A 175 19.31 13.36 18.67
C GLY A 175 20.59 12.73 19.22
N ARG A 176 21.74 13.40 19.00
CA ARG A 176 23.07 12.94 19.46
C ARG A 176 23.11 12.69 20.98
N LYS A 177 22.45 13.54 21.77
CA LYS A 177 22.32 13.41 23.24
C LYS A 177 21.34 12.31 23.70
N LYS A 178 20.81 11.47 22.80
CA LYS A 178 19.91 10.33 23.08
C LYS A 178 18.72 10.67 24.00
N ARG A 179 18.19 11.90 23.89
CA ARG A 179 17.09 12.41 24.73
C ARG A 179 15.85 11.54 24.56
N ILE A 180 15.20 11.20 25.66
CA ILE A 180 14.02 10.34 25.69
C ILE A 180 12.79 11.17 25.28
N MET A 181 12.05 10.71 24.28
CA MET A 181 10.83 11.39 23.85
C MET A 181 9.71 11.28 24.89
N TYR A 182 8.80 12.27 24.90
CA TYR A 182 7.64 12.31 25.79
C TYR A 182 6.52 11.29 25.42
N VAL A 183 6.60 10.69 24.22
CA VAL A 183 5.68 9.64 23.75
C VAL A 183 6.40 8.30 23.61
N CYS A 184 5.76 7.23 24.09
CA CYS A 184 6.28 5.87 23.95
C CYS A 184 6.31 5.40 22.48
N ILE A 185 7.10 4.37 22.18
CA ILE A 185 7.33 3.84 20.83
C ILE A 185 6.01 3.49 20.11
N LYS A 186 5.05 2.88 20.82
CA LYS A 186 3.70 2.59 20.29
C LYS A 186 3.00 3.89 19.85
N CYS A 187 2.84 4.84 20.77
CA CYS A 187 2.15 6.11 20.49
C CYS A 187 2.84 6.96 19.42
N LYS A 188 4.18 6.96 19.37
CA LYS A 188 4.94 7.60 18.27
C LYS A 188 4.65 6.91 16.93
N SER A 189 4.65 5.58 16.89
CA SER A 189 4.34 4.81 15.67
C SER A 189 2.90 5.07 15.18
N GLU A 190 1.96 5.27 16.10
CA GLU A 190 0.57 5.63 15.81
C GLU A 190 0.47 7.08 15.30
N LEU A 191 1.11 8.05 15.97
CA LEU A 191 1.19 9.45 15.50
C LEU A 191 1.82 9.56 14.11
N ASN A 192 2.91 8.84 13.87
CA ASN A 192 3.57 8.79 12.56
C ASN A 192 2.61 8.26 11.49
N ALA A 193 1.83 7.22 11.76
CA ALA A 193 0.86 6.69 10.79
C ALA A 193 -0.27 7.69 10.49
N ILE A 194 -0.75 8.42 11.49
CA ILE A 194 -1.75 9.49 11.32
C ILE A 194 -1.17 10.62 10.47
N TRP A 195 0.04 11.09 10.81
CA TRP A 195 0.73 12.15 10.07
C TRP A 195 1.00 11.74 8.61
N GLN A 196 1.50 10.53 8.35
CA GLN A 196 1.74 10.04 6.99
C GLN A 196 0.44 9.97 6.16
N ASN A 197 -0.66 9.50 6.74
CA ASN A 197 -1.95 9.46 6.03
C ASN A 197 -2.53 10.86 5.81
N LYS A 198 -2.44 11.78 6.79
CA LYS A 198 -2.83 13.20 6.62
C LYS A 198 -2.01 13.90 5.56
N LYS A 199 -0.70 13.65 5.52
CA LYS A 199 0.23 14.22 4.53
C LYS A 199 -0.10 13.70 3.13
N LYS A 200 -0.28 12.39 2.97
CA LYS A 200 -0.76 11.75 1.73
C LYS A 200 -2.09 12.32 1.26
N LEU A 201 -3.07 12.45 2.17
CA LEU A 201 -4.37 13.07 1.91
C LEU A 201 -4.24 14.53 1.43
N LYS A 202 -3.39 15.34 2.07
CA LYS A 202 -3.13 16.73 1.66
C LYS A 202 -2.49 16.80 0.27
N VAL A 203 -1.53 15.93 -0.02
CA VAL A 203 -0.90 15.80 -1.35
C VAL A 203 -1.94 15.41 -2.40
N MET A 204 -2.82 14.46 -2.07
CA MET A 204 -3.91 14.05 -2.96
C MET A 204 -4.92 15.17 -3.21
N GLU A 205 -5.23 15.99 -2.20
CA GLU A 205 -6.09 17.17 -2.40
C GLU A 205 -5.46 18.17 -3.38
N GLU A 206 -4.19 18.49 -3.19
CA GLU A 206 -3.46 19.46 -4.01
C GLU A 206 -3.27 19.02 -5.48
N LEU A 207 -3.09 17.72 -5.73
CA LEU A 207 -2.81 17.19 -7.07
C LEU A 207 -4.06 16.69 -7.81
N PHE A 208 -5.06 16.13 -7.11
CA PHE A 208 -6.13 15.33 -7.75
C PHE A 208 -7.56 15.80 -7.45
N ARG A 209 -7.75 16.88 -6.69
CA ARG A 209 -9.10 17.41 -6.40
C ARG A 209 -9.85 17.83 -7.67
N THR A 210 -9.16 18.42 -8.64
CA THR A 210 -9.71 18.76 -9.97
C THR A 210 -9.60 17.57 -10.94
N LYS A 211 -8.40 16.97 -11.07
CA LYS A 211 -8.09 15.90 -12.06
C LYS A 211 -8.98 14.66 -11.92
N THR A 212 -9.19 14.13 -10.71
CA THR A 212 -9.93 12.86 -10.49
C THR A 212 -11.00 12.92 -9.41
N LYS A 213 -11.28 14.10 -8.84
CA LYS A 213 -12.20 14.29 -7.70
C LYS A 213 -11.84 13.40 -6.50
N LEU A 214 -10.53 13.19 -6.27
CA LEU A 214 -9.95 12.31 -5.22
C LEU A 214 -10.34 10.83 -5.35
N LYS A 215 -10.51 10.34 -6.59
CA LYS A 215 -10.78 8.94 -6.91
C LYS A 215 -9.63 8.32 -7.71
N CYS A 216 -9.54 6.99 -7.69
CA CYS A 216 -8.70 6.22 -8.61
C CYS A 216 -9.09 6.54 -10.05
N TYR A 217 -8.10 6.93 -10.87
CA TYR A 217 -8.25 7.31 -12.28
C TYR A 217 -8.99 6.25 -13.11
N PHE A 218 -8.67 4.96 -12.91
CA PHE A 218 -9.20 3.86 -13.74
C PHE A 218 -10.53 3.25 -13.28
N CYS A 219 -10.85 3.27 -11.98
CA CYS A 219 -12.01 2.53 -11.45
C CYS A 219 -12.90 3.31 -10.49
N GLY A 220 -12.65 4.62 -10.31
CA GLY A 220 -13.46 5.47 -9.44
C GLY A 220 -13.39 5.15 -7.94
N MET A 221 -12.51 4.24 -7.50
CA MET A 221 -12.33 3.95 -6.07
C MET A 221 -11.99 5.22 -5.29
N GLU A 222 -12.79 5.51 -4.28
CA GLU A 222 -12.75 6.79 -3.58
C GLU A 222 -11.82 6.80 -2.37
N LEU A 223 -11.62 8.00 -1.85
CA LEU A 223 -10.71 8.34 -0.76
C LEU A 223 -10.87 7.51 0.53
N TRP A 224 -12.05 6.97 0.84
CA TRP A 224 -12.25 6.13 2.05
C TRP A 224 -11.31 4.91 2.11
N ASN A 225 -10.77 4.45 0.96
CA ASN A 225 -9.77 3.39 0.91
C ASN A 225 -8.32 3.93 0.78
N LEU A 226 -8.02 5.10 1.37
CA LEU A 226 -6.73 5.83 1.31
C LEU A 226 -5.45 4.98 1.41
N PRO A 227 -5.35 3.92 2.24
CA PRO A 227 -4.14 3.09 2.28
C PRO A 227 -3.85 2.35 0.96
N ALA A 228 -4.90 2.03 0.20
CA ALA A 228 -4.82 1.33 -1.08
C ALA A 228 -4.86 2.27 -2.30
N LEU A 229 -4.82 3.59 -2.10
CA LEU A 229 -4.59 4.55 -3.19
C LEU A 229 -3.08 4.82 -3.31
N GLU A 230 -2.55 4.88 -4.52
CA GLU A 230 -1.11 4.94 -4.80
C GLU A 230 -0.85 5.98 -5.90
N PHE A 231 0.34 6.59 -5.87
CA PHE A 231 0.80 7.50 -6.91
C PHE A 231 1.57 6.67 -7.95
N GLU A 232 1.08 6.68 -9.19
CA GLU A 232 1.65 5.89 -10.28
C GLU A 232 2.16 6.80 -11.39
N HIS A 233 3.42 6.60 -11.75
CA HIS A 233 4.08 7.25 -12.88
C HIS A 233 3.41 6.81 -14.19
N ILE A 234 2.81 7.76 -14.93
CA ILE A 234 2.25 7.48 -16.27
C ILE A 234 3.38 7.00 -17.20
N ASP A 235 4.53 7.65 -17.08
CA ASP A 235 5.77 7.32 -17.77
C ASP A 235 6.80 6.89 -16.73
N GLN A 236 7.16 5.60 -16.71
CA GLN A 236 8.14 5.06 -15.77
C GLN A 236 9.57 5.56 -16.04
N THR A 237 9.84 6.21 -17.18
CA THR A 237 11.15 6.84 -17.45
C THR A 237 11.35 8.16 -16.70
N LYS A 238 10.26 8.84 -16.32
CA LYS A 238 10.28 10.07 -15.49
C LYS A 238 10.40 9.80 -14.00
N LYS A 239 10.49 8.55 -13.58
CA LYS A 239 10.47 8.14 -12.18
C LYS A 239 11.85 8.25 -11.55
N GLU A 240 12.03 9.28 -10.74
CA GLU A 240 13.24 9.46 -9.94
C GLU A 240 13.02 8.95 -8.51
N PHE A 241 11.81 9.13 -7.96
CA PHE A 241 11.49 8.84 -6.56
C PHE A 241 10.26 7.93 -6.40
N SER A 242 10.22 7.20 -5.28
CA SER A 242 8.99 6.56 -4.82
C SER A 242 8.30 7.39 -3.74
N TRP A 243 7.02 7.10 -3.47
CA TRP A 243 6.31 7.71 -2.34
C TRP A 243 7.04 7.51 -0.99
N ARG A 244 7.80 6.42 -0.81
CA ARG A 244 8.56 6.20 0.43
C ARG A 244 9.65 7.27 0.60
N ASP A 245 10.26 7.70 -0.50
CA ASP A 245 11.42 8.59 -0.52
C ASP A 245 10.95 10.03 -0.35
N VAL A 246 9.94 10.48 -1.12
CA VAL A 246 9.43 11.86 -1.01
C VAL A 246 8.64 12.12 0.28
N ASN A 247 8.02 11.10 0.91
CA ASN A 247 7.17 11.32 2.09
C ASN A 247 7.93 11.83 3.34
N CYS A 248 9.27 11.86 3.36
CA CYS A 248 10.04 12.56 4.39
C CYS A 248 10.30 14.05 4.11
N LEU A 249 10.23 14.49 2.83
CA LEU A 249 10.51 15.86 2.37
C LEU A 249 9.46 16.88 2.80
N ASP A 250 9.69 18.17 2.58
CA ASP A 250 8.67 19.18 2.86
C ASP A 250 7.51 19.14 1.86
N PHE A 251 6.36 19.67 2.27
CA PHE A 251 5.12 19.55 1.49
C PHE A 251 5.24 20.19 0.09
N LYS A 252 6.00 21.28 -0.04
CA LYS A 252 6.21 21.96 -1.32
C LYS A 252 6.96 21.05 -2.30
N ASP A 253 8.09 20.52 -1.86
CA ASP A 253 9.00 19.70 -2.67
C ASP A 253 8.30 18.44 -3.19
N ILE A 254 7.47 17.80 -2.35
CA ILE A 254 6.66 16.64 -2.76
C ILE A 254 5.70 16.99 -3.91
N ILE A 255 5.09 18.17 -3.86
CA ILE A 255 4.16 18.62 -4.89
C ILE A 255 4.91 18.98 -6.18
N GLU A 256 6.11 19.54 -6.06
CA GLU A 256 6.99 19.87 -7.18
C GLU A 256 7.47 18.60 -7.90
N ILE A 257 8.03 17.63 -7.16
CA ILE A 257 8.48 16.33 -7.68
C ILE A 257 7.32 15.58 -8.34
N LEU A 258 6.21 15.34 -7.62
CA LEU A 258 5.10 14.54 -8.16
C LEU A 258 4.37 15.21 -9.35
N ARG A 259 4.52 16.53 -9.55
CA ARG A 259 4.07 17.22 -10.78
C ARG A 259 5.05 17.01 -11.94
N ALA A 260 6.35 17.13 -11.69
CA ALA A 260 7.38 16.87 -12.71
C ALA A 260 7.37 15.42 -13.21
N GLU A 261 7.15 14.47 -12.30
CA GLU A 261 7.04 13.03 -12.58
C GLU A 261 5.70 12.60 -13.25
N ASP A 262 4.77 13.54 -13.48
CA ASP A 262 3.42 13.33 -14.03
C ASP A 262 2.69 12.11 -13.47
N VAL A 263 2.53 12.07 -12.13
CA VAL A 263 1.91 10.92 -11.47
C VAL A 263 0.38 10.98 -11.50
N ASN A 264 -0.26 9.83 -11.65
CA ASN A 264 -1.69 9.62 -11.52
C ASN A 264 -2.04 9.01 -10.15
N LEU A 265 -3.27 9.27 -9.70
CA LEU A 265 -3.83 8.62 -8.52
C LEU A 265 -4.59 7.34 -8.91
N ILE A 266 -4.09 6.18 -8.50
CA ILE A 266 -4.73 4.88 -8.79
C ILE A 266 -4.96 4.07 -7.51
N CYS A 267 -5.69 2.96 -7.60
CA CYS A 267 -5.78 2.00 -6.49
C CYS A 267 -4.86 0.80 -6.72
N SER A 268 -4.47 0.10 -5.65
CA SER A 268 -3.59 -1.08 -5.69
C SER A 268 -4.08 -2.17 -6.64
N ASN A 269 -5.40 -2.35 -6.80
CA ASN A 269 -5.96 -3.28 -7.79
C ASN A 269 -5.66 -2.89 -9.24
N CYS A 270 -5.69 -1.59 -9.54
CA CYS A 270 -5.34 -1.04 -10.86
C CYS A 270 -3.82 -1.04 -11.09
N HIS A 271 -3.05 -0.71 -10.05
CA HIS A 271 -1.59 -0.81 -10.07
C HIS A 271 -1.12 -2.25 -10.36
N LYS A 272 -1.77 -3.27 -9.78
CA LYS A 272 -1.51 -4.68 -10.11
C LYS A 272 -2.02 -5.13 -11.47
N ILE A 273 -2.93 -4.40 -12.10
CA ILE A 273 -3.30 -4.58 -13.52
C ILE A 273 -2.19 -4.03 -14.42
N GLN A 274 -1.75 -2.79 -14.20
CA GLN A 274 -0.79 -2.09 -15.07
C GLN A 274 0.59 -2.74 -15.15
N HIS A 275 0.99 -3.52 -14.14
CA HIS A 275 2.25 -4.29 -14.16
C HIS A 275 2.06 -5.79 -14.48
N ALA A 276 0.97 -6.14 -15.16
CA ALA A 276 0.63 -7.52 -15.49
C ALA A 276 0.59 -7.77 -17.01
N ASP A 277 1.49 -7.15 -17.77
CA ASP A 277 1.53 -7.19 -19.24
C ASP A 277 1.46 -8.62 -19.80
N LEU A 278 2.25 -9.54 -19.23
CA LEU A 278 2.23 -10.96 -19.61
C LEU A 278 0.93 -11.68 -19.22
N PHE A 279 0.18 -11.22 -18.21
CA PHE A 279 -1.17 -11.74 -17.99
C PHE A 279 -2.12 -11.22 -19.06
N PHE A 280 -2.07 -9.93 -19.41
CA PHE A 280 -2.97 -9.36 -20.42
C PHE A 280 -2.71 -9.92 -21.82
N LYS A 281 -1.44 -10.08 -22.21
CA LYS A 281 -1.02 -10.66 -23.49
C LYS A 281 -1.52 -12.10 -23.69
N PHE A 282 -1.71 -12.85 -22.59
CA PHE A 282 -2.18 -14.24 -22.62
C PHE A 282 -3.53 -14.40 -21.87
N LYS A 283 -4.32 -13.32 -21.75
CA LYS A 283 -5.53 -13.30 -20.91
C LYS A 283 -6.60 -14.26 -21.41
N HIS A 284 -6.80 -14.33 -22.73
CA HIS A 284 -7.76 -15.24 -23.37
C HIS A 284 -7.45 -16.67 -22.96
N LEU A 285 -6.22 -17.13 -23.19
CA LEU A 285 -5.73 -18.45 -22.79
C LEU A 285 -5.84 -18.71 -21.27
N ILE A 286 -5.38 -17.78 -20.44
CA ILE A 286 -5.37 -17.96 -18.98
C ILE A 286 -6.80 -18.03 -18.41
N LEU A 287 -7.78 -17.38 -19.05
CA LEU A 287 -9.18 -17.31 -18.61
C LEU A 287 -10.15 -18.20 -19.39
N THR A 288 -9.70 -18.99 -20.37
CA THR A 288 -10.48 -20.00 -21.11
C THR A 288 -11.33 -20.85 -20.14
N GLU A 289 -12.64 -20.97 -20.37
CA GLU A 289 -13.57 -21.51 -19.37
C GLU A 289 -13.41 -23.03 -19.17
N ASP A 290 -13.23 -23.77 -20.25
CA ASP A 290 -12.99 -25.22 -20.28
C ASP A 290 -11.53 -25.62 -20.03
N LEU A 291 -10.63 -24.65 -19.77
CA LEU A 291 -9.18 -24.90 -19.60
C LEU A 291 -8.87 -26.01 -18.59
N PHE A 292 -9.68 -26.15 -17.54
CA PHE A 292 -9.50 -27.16 -16.48
C PHE A 292 -10.27 -28.47 -16.71
N GLN A 293 -10.91 -28.62 -17.86
CA GLN A 293 -11.48 -29.88 -18.35
C GLN A 293 -10.49 -30.63 -19.25
N LYS A 294 -9.56 -29.91 -19.87
CA LYS A 294 -8.49 -30.41 -20.74
C LYS A 294 -7.43 -31.22 -19.96
N PRO A 295 -6.81 -32.25 -20.57
CA PRO A 295 -5.60 -32.88 -20.04
C PRO A 295 -4.45 -31.88 -19.90
N ALA A 296 -3.51 -32.16 -18.99
CA ALA A 296 -2.37 -31.27 -18.71
C ALA A 296 -1.44 -31.11 -19.93
N GLU A 297 -1.40 -32.12 -20.78
CA GLU A 297 -0.65 -32.20 -22.04
C GLU A 297 -1.27 -31.28 -23.10
N GLU A 298 -2.60 -31.28 -23.22
CA GLU A 298 -3.33 -30.35 -24.10
C GLU A 298 -3.17 -28.91 -23.61
N ILE A 299 -3.25 -28.67 -22.29
CA ILE A 299 -2.98 -27.34 -21.72
C ILE A 299 -1.55 -26.88 -22.03
N ASP A 300 -0.55 -27.77 -21.94
CA ASP A 300 0.83 -27.43 -22.30
C ASP A 300 0.99 -27.13 -23.80
N TYR A 301 0.37 -27.95 -24.66
CA TYR A 301 0.32 -27.75 -26.11
C TYR A 301 -0.28 -26.38 -26.48
N VAL A 302 -1.46 -26.04 -25.96
CA VAL A 302 -2.11 -24.74 -26.23
C VAL A 302 -1.26 -23.57 -25.73
N ILE A 303 -0.56 -23.70 -24.59
CA ILE A 303 0.41 -22.68 -24.14
C ILE A 303 1.59 -22.56 -25.13
N ASN A 304 2.10 -23.67 -25.67
CA ASN A 304 3.21 -23.65 -26.64
C ASN A 304 2.78 -22.99 -27.96
N GLU A 305 1.64 -23.36 -28.52
CA GLU A 305 1.12 -22.79 -29.77
C GLU A 305 0.84 -21.30 -29.63
N GLU A 306 0.19 -20.87 -28.55
CA GLU A 306 -0.01 -19.44 -28.28
C GLU A 306 1.33 -18.69 -28.18
N ILE A 307 2.36 -19.25 -27.54
CA ILE A 307 3.71 -18.63 -27.49
C ILE A 307 4.42 -18.64 -28.86
N LYS A 308 4.14 -19.62 -29.74
CA LYS A 308 4.68 -19.65 -31.10
C LYS A 308 4.04 -18.55 -31.96
N ASN A 309 2.72 -18.40 -31.88
CA ASN A 309 1.93 -17.44 -32.65
C ASN A 309 2.22 -15.98 -32.24
N GLN A 310 2.65 -15.75 -31.01
CA GLN A 310 3.06 -14.43 -30.54
C GLN A 310 4.49 -14.09 -31.00
N ASN A 311 4.65 -12.96 -31.70
CA ASN A 311 5.97 -12.44 -32.09
C ASN A 311 6.78 -11.99 -30.85
N LEU A 312 7.55 -12.93 -30.30
CA LEU A 312 8.28 -12.83 -29.04
C LEU A 312 9.76 -13.24 -29.20
N SER A 313 10.34 -12.97 -30.37
CA SER A 313 11.72 -13.32 -30.75
C SER A 313 12.78 -12.88 -29.72
N HIS A 314 12.57 -11.74 -29.06
CA HIS A 314 13.46 -11.14 -28.07
C HIS A 314 13.25 -11.65 -26.63
N LEU A 315 12.22 -12.47 -26.36
CA LEU A 315 11.93 -12.98 -25.02
C LEU A 315 12.17 -14.49 -24.92
N ASN A 316 12.66 -14.92 -23.75
CA ASN A 316 12.82 -16.33 -23.43
C ASN A 316 11.45 -17.02 -23.33
N LYS A 317 11.08 -17.78 -24.38
CA LYS A 317 9.80 -18.51 -24.50
C LYS A 317 9.54 -19.45 -23.33
N ASN A 318 10.55 -20.15 -22.82
CA ASN A 318 10.41 -21.02 -21.65
C ASN A 318 10.09 -20.23 -20.36
N LYS A 319 10.65 -19.03 -20.18
CA LYS A 319 10.30 -18.11 -19.07
C LYS A 319 8.85 -17.61 -19.19
N ILE A 320 8.37 -17.33 -20.41
CA ILE A 320 6.97 -16.92 -20.66
C ILE A 320 6.01 -18.07 -20.33
N LYS A 321 6.24 -19.26 -20.89
CA LYS A 321 5.50 -20.50 -20.61
C LYS A 321 5.33 -20.74 -19.11
N TYR A 322 6.42 -20.57 -18.37
CA TYR A 322 6.44 -20.71 -16.93
C TYR A 322 5.57 -19.67 -16.19
N ILE A 323 5.61 -18.40 -16.63
CA ILE A 323 4.77 -17.33 -16.07
C ILE A 323 3.29 -17.61 -16.34
N ILE A 324 2.93 -18.07 -17.55
CA ILE A 324 1.56 -18.48 -17.89
C ILE A 324 1.09 -19.63 -17.00
N LYS A 325 1.89 -20.70 -16.87
CA LYS A 325 1.60 -21.82 -15.95
C LYS A 325 1.38 -21.34 -14.51
N ILE A 326 2.14 -20.37 -14.00
CA ILE A 326 1.93 -19.77 -12.66
C ILE A 326 0.58 -19.05 -12.55
N TRP A 327 0.15 -18.32 -13.58
CA TRP A 327 -1.16 -17.68 -13.61
C TRP A 327 -2.30 -18.70 -13.63
N ILE A 328 -2.15 -19.77 -14.40
CA ILE A 328 -3.11 -20.89 -14.45
C ILE A 328 -3.21 -21.58 -13.07
N LYS A 329 -2.07 -21.91 -12.42
CA LYS A 329 -2.06 -22.42 -11.02
C LYS A 329 -2.78 -21.47 -10.06
N LYS A 330 -2.51 -20.15 -10.17
CA LYS A 330 -3.10 -19.12 -9.31
C LYS A 330 -4.63 -19.06 -9.50
N ARG A 331 -5.11 -19.04 -10.75
CA ARG A 331 -6.54 -19.08 -11.10
C ARG A 331 -7.21 -20.31 -10.51
N TYR A 332 -6.66 -21.50 -10.78
CA TYR A 332 -7.22 -22.78 -10.31
C TYR A 332 -7.36 -22.83 -8.79
N LEU A 333 -6.31 -22.45 -8.05
CA LEU A 333 -6.36 -22.38 -6.59
C LEU A 333 -7.44 -21.41 -6.10
N ILE A 334 -7.62 -20.26 -6.76
CA ILE A 334 -8.63 -19.27 -6.36
C ILE A 334 -10.06 -19.74 -6.67
N GLU A 335 -10.30 -20.36 -7.82
CA GLU A 335 -11.60 -20.93 -8.17
C GLU A 335 -12.00 -22.04 -7.20
N ARG A 336 -11.11 -23.01 -6.95
CA ARG A 336 -11.39 -24.18 -6.11
C ARG A 336 -11.47 -23.82 -4.62
N LEU A 337 -10.50 -23.07 -4.08
CA LEU A 337 -10.43 -22.80 -2.64
C LEU A 337 -11.26 -21.59 -2.20
N TYR A 338 -11.46 -20.58 -3.07
CA TYR A 338 -12.02 -19.27 -2.69
C TYR A 338 -13.22 -18.83 -3.55
N LYS A 339 -13.90 -19.78 -4.21
CA LYS A 339 -15.07 -19.55 -5.08
C LYS A 339 -14.81 -18.46 -6.15
N GLY A 340 -13.58 -18.42 -6.67
CA GLY A 340 -13.17 -17.52 -7.75
C GLY A 340 -12.96 -16.06 -7.36
N LYS A 341 -13.06 -15.67 -6.08
CA LYS A 341 -13.13 -14.25 -5.68
C LYS A 341 -12.28 -13.84 -4.47
N CYS A 342 -12.23 -12.52 -4.25
CA CYS A 342 -11.71 -11.89 -3.05
C CYS A 342 -12.66 -12.15 -1.88
N VAL A 343 -12.18 -12.85 -0.86
CA VAL A 343 -12.92 -13.14 0.38
C VAL A 343 -13.38 -11.85 1.08
N GLY A 344 -12.52 -10.82 1.14
CA GLY A 344 -12.82 -9.60 1.88
C GLY A 344 -13.95 -8.74 1.29
N CYS A 345 -13.91 -8.42 0.00
CA CYS A 345 -14.93 -7.53 -0.61
C CYS A 345 -16.00 -8.24 -1.43
N GLY A 346 -15.74 -9.44 -1.96
CA GLY A 346 -16.60 -10.14 -2.92
C GLY A 346 -16.60 -9.57 -4.35
N LEU A 347 -16.18 -8.32 -4.55
CA LEU A 347 -16.29 -7.56 -5.82
C LEU A 347 -15.20 -7.89 -6.86
N VAL A 348 -14.10 -8.51 -6.45
CA VAL A 348 -12.95 -8.80 -7.32
C VAL A 348 -12.84 -10.28 -7.50
N ASP A 349 -12.80 -10.74 -8.74
CA ASP A 349 -12.81 -12.15 -9.11
C ASP A 349 -11.76 -12.48 -10.18
N VAL A 350 -11.61 -13.76 -10.50
CA VAL A 350 -10.65 -14.26 -11.49
C VAL A 350 -10.93 -13.76 -12.91
N LYS A 351 -12.20 -13.57 -13.30
CA LYS A 351 -12.58 -13.11 -14.64
C LYS A 351 -12.30 -11.62 -14.81
N ASN A 352 -12.58 -10.83 -13.76
CA ASN A 352 -12.44 -9.38 -13.79
C ASN A 352 -11.01 -8.89 -13.50
N ASN A 353 -10.29 -9.49 -12.54
CA ASN A 353 -8.95 -9.03 -12.12
C ASN A 353 -8.16 -10.10 -11.33
N LEU A 354 -7.83 -11.21 -11.99
CA LEU A 354 -6.87 -12.19 -11.45
C LEU A 354 -5.53 -11.57 -10.98
N PRO A 355 -4.92 -10.57 -11.65
CA PRO A 355 -3.68 -9.94 -11.20
C PRO A 355 -3.74 -9.37 -9.77
N ALA A 356 -4.82 -8.66 -9.44
CA ALA A 356 -4.97 -8.03 -8.14
C ALA A 356 -5.23 -9.01 -6.98
N LEU A 357 -5.68 -10.24 -7.23
CA LEU A 357 -5.88 -11.24 -6.17
C LEU A 357 -4.54 -11.72 -5.58
N GLN A 358 -4.47 -11.88 -4.27
CA GLN A 358 -3.25 -12.14 -3.50
C GLN A 358 -3.56 -13.11 -2.35
N PHE A 359 -2.63 -14.02 -2.08
CA PHE A 359 -2.74 -14.99 -0.99
C PHE A 359 -2.24 -14.37 0.32
N HIS A 360 -3.13 -14.26 1.31
CA HIS A 360 -2.92 -13.64 2.61
C HIS A 360 -3.11 -14.65 3.73
N HIS A 361 -2.21 -14.67 4.73
CA HIS A 361 -2.27 -15.60 5.86
C HIS A 361 -3.04 -14.92 6.99
N LEU A 362 -4.10 -15.56 7.51
CA LEU A 362 -4.94 -14.94 8.55
C LEU A 362 -4.18 -14.69 9.86
N ASP A 363 -3.29 -15.60 10.25
CA ASP A 363 -2.30 -15.35 11.30
C ASP A 363 -0.88 -15.26 10.71
N SER A 364 -0.26 -14.09 10.88
CA SER A 364 1.13 -13.84 10.55
C SER A 364 2.14 -14.69 11.34
N LYS A 365 1.75 -15.28 12.49
CA LYS A 365 2.59 -16.16 13.30
C LYS A 365 2.77 -17.55 12.68
N ASN A 366 1.74 -18.04 11.99
CA ASN A 366 1.71 -19.38 11.39
C ASN A 366 2.28 -19.39 9.95
N LYS A 367 2.83 -18.26 9.49
CA LYS A 367 3.32 -18.06 8.14
C LYS A 367 4.71 -18.65 7.97
N ASN A 368 4.80 -19.86 7.42
CA ASN A 368 6.10 -20.47 7.08
C ASN A 368 6.50 -20.18 5.63
N PHE A 369 5.57 -19.74 4.77
CA PHE A 369 5.86 -19.44 3.36
C PHE A 369 5.43 -18.06 2.86
N ALA A 370 5.78 -17.80 1.59
CA ALA A 370 5.25 -16.71 0.79
C ALA A 370 5.04 -17.23 -0.63
N TRP A 371 3.91 -16.88 -1.26
CA TRP A 371 3.56 -17.32 -2.63
C TRP A 371 4.72 -17.20 -3.63
N SER A 372 5.45 -16.09 -3.58
CA SER A 372 6.62 -15.83 -4.43
C SER A 372 7.73 -16.88 -4.33
N LYS A 373 7.90 -17.52 -3.16
CA LYS A 373 8.90 -18.56 -2.89
C LYS A 373 8.43 -19.98 -3.23
N ILE A 374 7.11 -20.23 -3.23
CA ILE A 374 6.54 -21.60 -3.28
C ILE A 374 5.78 -21.95 -4.55
N LYS A 375 5.25 -20.97 -5.30
CA LYS A 375 4.53 -21.17 -6.59
C LYS A 375 5.31 -21.96 -7.65
N HIS A 376 6.63 -22.03 -7.45
CA HIS A 376 7.63 -22.68 -8.28
C HIS A 376 8.00 -24.09 -7.82
N LYS A 377 7.87 -24.38 -6.51
CA LYS A 377 8.37 -25.59 -5.87
C LYS A 377 7.32 -26.70 -5.76
N TYR A 378 6.05 -26.33 -5.72
CA TYR A 378 4.94 -27.22 -5.42
C TYR A 378 3.91 -27.27 -6.55
N ASN A 379 3.22 -28.40 -6.66
CA ASN A 379 2.00 -28.57 -7.47
C ASN A 379 0.79 -27.91 -6.76
N THR A 380 -0.32 -27.71 -7.46
CA THR A 380 -1.52 -27.09 -6.86
C THR A 380 -2.11 -27.90 -5.71
N LYS A 381 -1.99 -29.24 -5.72
CA LYS A 381 -2.48 -30.13 -4.65
C LYS A 381 -1.73 -29.87 -3.35
N GLU A 382 -0.40 -29.81 -3.40
CA GLU A 382 0.49 -29.43 -2.29
C GLU A 382 0.24 -27.99 -1.84
N LEU A 383 0.13 -27.05 -2.77
CA LEU A 383 -0.18 -25.64 -2.46
C LEU A 383 -1.52 -25.52 -1.73
N ALA A 384 -2.54 -26.28 -2.12
CA ALA A 384 -3.84 -26.29 -1.45
C ALA A 384 -3.82 -26.99 -0.09
N LYS A 385 -2.93 -27.96 0.14
CA LYS A 385 -2.69 -28.51 1.48
C LYS A 385 -2.09 -27.42 2.39
N LEU A 386 -0.98 -26.83 1.96
CA LEU A 386 -0.29 -25.74 2.66
C LEU A 386 -1.22 -24.53 2.94
N PHE A 387 -2.10 -24.18 2.00
CA PHE A 387 -3.04 -23.06 2.16
C PHE A 387 -4.12 -23.33 3.23
N ARG A 388 -4.53 -24.59 3.43
CA ARG A 388 -5.43 -24.95 4.53
C ARG A 388 -4.70 -24.94 5.86
N GLU A 389 -3.52 -25.55 5.91
CA GLU A 389 -2.68 -25.63 7.12
C GLU A 389 -2.33 -24.25 7.69
N GLU A 390 -1.94 -23.29 6.83
CA GLU A 390 -1.59 -21.92 7.26
C GLU A 390 -2.78 -20.92 7.22
N ASN A 391 -4.02 -21.41 7.04
CA ASN A 391 -5.24 -20.58 6.96
C ASN A 391 -5.09 -19.40 6.00
N VAL A 392 -4.72 -19.70 4.76
CA VAL A 392 -4.50 -18.72 3.69
C VAL A 392 -5.82 -18.41 2.97
N ILE A 393 -6.08 -17.13 2.71
CA ILE A 393 -7.25 -16.64 1.96
C ILE A 393 -6.85 -15.82 0.73
N SER A 394 -7.75 -15.74 -0.26
CA SER A 394 -7.63 -14.85 -1.41
C SER A 394 -8.20 -13.45 -1.10
N LEU A 395 -7.37 -12.42 -1.23
CA LEU A 395 -7.76 -11.01 -1.12
C LEU A 395 -7.29 -10.22 -2.33
N CYS A 396 -8.11 -9.28 -2.83
CA CYS A 396 -7.61 -8.30 -3.77
C CYS A 396 -6.63 -7.32 -3.08
N ALA A 397 -5.67 -6.77 -3.83
CA ALA A 397 -4.65 -5.87 -3.33
C ALA A 397 -5.22 -4.70 -2.50
N ASN A 398 -6.38 -4.17 -2.89
CA ASN A 398 -7.11 -3.13 -2.15
C ASN A 398 -7.60 -3.58 -0.77
N CYS A 399 -8.12 -4.81 -0.64
CA CYS A 399 -8.47 -5.39 0.65
C CYS A 399 -7.22 -5.70 1.47
N HIS A 400 -6.19 -6.27 0.83
CA HIS A 400 -4.94 -6.68 1.47
C HIS A 400 -4.21 -5.48 2.10
N HIS A 401 -4.08 -4.36 1.38
CA HIS A 401 -3.52 -3.12 1.94
C HIS A 401 -4.35 -2.57 3.11
N LEU A 402 -5.68 -2.58 3.00
CA LEU A 402 -6.54 -2.06 4.07
C LEU A 402 -6.39 -2.86 5.37
N ILE A 403 -6.42 -4.20 5.32
CA ILE A 403 -6.31 -5.03 6.54
C ILE A 403 -4.92 -4.99 7.18
N HIS A 404 -3.86 -4.80 6.39
CA HIS A 404 -2.52 -4.56 6.94
C HIS A 404 -2.39 -3.16 7.56
N SER A 405 -3.24 -2.23 7.17
CA SER A 405 -3.25 -0.85 7.65
C SER A 405 -4.05 -0.66 8.95
N LYS A 406 -3.87 -1.56 9.94
CA LYS A 406 -4.56 -1.51 11.25
C LYS A 406 -4.45 -0.16 11.97
N ARG A 407 -3.38 0.61 11.75
CA ARG A 407 -3.25 1.97 12.29
C ARG A 407 -4.17 2.98 11.58
N PHE A 408 -4.39 2.83 10.27
CA PHE A 408 -5.34 3.67 9.56
C PHE A 408 -6.77 3.43 10.07
N SER A 409 -7.21 2.17 10.18
CA SER A 409 -8.56 1.85 10.68
C SER A 409 -8.80 2.36 12.11
N ASN A 410 -7.81 2.23 12.99
CA ASN A 410 -7.93 2.65 14.38
C ASN A 410 -7.93 4.18 14.59
N PHE A 411 -7.40 4.96 13.65
CA PHE A 411 -7.28 6.42 13.74
C PHE A 411 -7.97 7.13 12.58
N VAL A 412 -8.96 6.49 11.97
CA VAL A 412 -9.60 6.96 10.75
C VAL A 412 -10.36 8.28 10.94
N ASP A 413 -10.95 8.53 12.12
CA ASP A 413 -11.58 9.82 12.45
C ASP A 413 -10.54 10.93 12.63
N GLU A 414 -9.40 10.62 13.26
CA GLU A 414 -8.30 11.57 13.39
C GLU A 414 -7.77 11.96 12.00
N ILE A 415 -7.62 10.99 11.10
CA ILE A 415 -7.11 11.15 9.71
C ILE A 415 -8.10 11.93 8.84
N PHE A 416 -9.38 11.57 8.87
CA PHE A 416 -10.46 12.18 8.08
C PHE A 416 -11.32 13.13 8.93
N ASN A 417 -10.69 14.17 9.48
CA ASN A 417 -11.39 15.20 10.24
C ASN A 417 -12.01 16.30 9.34
N GLY A 418 -12.85 17.15 9.93
CA GLY A 418 -13.51 18.26 9.24
C GLY A 418 -14.31 17.81 8.00
N LYS A 419 -14.04 18.43 6.85
CA LYS A 419 -14.70 18.15 5.56
C LYS A 419 -14.61 16.69 5.07
N TYR A 420 -13.74 15.87 5.68
CA TYR A 420 -13.56 14.47 5.29
C TYR A 420 -14.35 13.46 6.15
N LYS A 421 -15.12 13.91 7.16
CA LYS A 421 -15.83 13.03 8.12
C LYS A 421 -16.66 11.92 7.47
N ASN A 422 -17.30 12.18 6.33
CA ASN A 422 -18.09 11.17 5.60
C ASN A 422 -17.23 10.02 5.06
N TYR A 423 -15.98 10.28 4.66
CA TYR A 423 -15.04 9.22 4.29
C TYR A 423 -14.58 8.40 5.50
N ALA A 424 -14.53 8.99 6.71
CA ALA A 424 -14.24 8.26 7.95
C ALA A 424 -15.30 7.18 8.23
N ILE A 425 -16.57 7.58 8.16
CA ILE A 425 -17.72 6.68 8.36
C ILE A 425 -17.69 5.55 7.33
N LYS A 426 -17.57 5.88 6.04
CA LYS A 426 -17.52 4.88 4.96
C LYS A 426 -16.32 3.93 5.08
N ALA A 427 -15.15 4.45 5.48
CA ALA A 427 -13.95 3.64 5.70
C ALA A 427 -14.10 2.66 6.86
N LYS A 428 -14.77 3.05 7.97
CA LYS A 428 -15.09 2.14 9.08
C LYS A 428 -16.02 1.02 8.63
N ILE A 429 -17.15 1.36 8.00
CA ILE A 429 -18.15 0.39 7.53
C ILE A 429 -17.49 -0.64 6.59
N GLU A 430 -16.72 -0.17 5.60
CA GLU A 430 -16.01 -1.04 4.66
C GLU A 430 -14.90 -1.86 5.32
N TYR A 431 -14.21 -1.34 6.34
CA TYR A 431 -13.22 -2.10 7.10
C TYR A 431 -13.87 -3.26 7.86
N TYR A 432 -14.90 -2.99 8.67
CA TYR A 432 -15.57 -4.01 9.46
C TYR A 432 -16.24 -5.06 8.57
N ARG A 433 -17.00 -4.65 7.54
CA ARG A 433 -17.60 -5.57 6.54
C ARG A 433 -16.58 -6.55 5.95
N ARG A 434 -15.37 -6.08 5.61
CA ARG A 434 -14.30 -6.93 5.09
C ARG A 434 -13.73 -7.87 6.15
N ILE A 435 -13.54 -7.38 7.37
CA ILE A 435 -13.05 -8.20 8.49
C ILE A 435 -14.05 -9.31 8.84
N ASP A 436 -15.35 -9.02 8.82
CA ASP A 436 -16.37 -10.00 9.16
C ASP A 436 -16.57 -11.03 8.04
N ASN A 437 -16.54 -10.60 6.76
CA ASN A 437 -16.43 -11.52 5.62
C ASN A 437 -15.21 -12.44 5.72
N ILE A 438 -14.06 -11.91 6.17
CA ILE A 438 -12.82 -12.68 6.36
C ILE A 438 -12.95 -13.70 7.50
N LYS A 439 -13.52 -13.32 8.65
CA LYS A 439 -13.72 -14.22 9.79
C LYS A 439 -14.75 -15.33 9.50
N ALA A 440 -15.81 -14.99 8.77
CA ALA A 440 -16.86 -15.93 8.39
C ALA A 440 -16.43 -16.90 7.28
N TYR A 441 -15.25 -16.69 6.69
CA TYR A 441 -14.78 -17.49 5.58
C TYR A 441 -14.09 -18.78 6.02
N ASN A 442 -14.76 -19.91 5.78
CA ASN A 442 -14.13 -21.23 5.87
C ASN A 442 -13.60 -21.65 4.49
N ILE A 443 -12.37 -22.18 4.44
CA ILE A 443 -11.72 -22.62 3.20
C ILE A 443 -12.42 -23.89 2.69
N ASN A 444 -12.74 -23.93 1.39
CA ASN A 444 -13.41 -25.09 0.80
C ASN A 444 -12.55 -26.38 0.96
N ASN A 445 -13.12 -27.41 1.59
CA ASN A 445 -12.54 -28.77 1.67
C ASN A 445 -12.67 -29.58 0.36
N ILE A 446 -12.89 -28.91 -0.77
CA ILE A 446 -12.96 -29.50 -2.10
C ILE A 446 -11.60 -30.14 -2.46
N LYS A 447 -11.61 -31.37 -2.99
CA LYS A 447 -10.41 -32.04 -3.51
C LYS A 447 -9.76 -31.15 -4.59
N VAL A 448 -8.47 -30.86 -4.42
CA VAL A 448 -7.67 -30.07 -5.38
C VAL A 448 -6.73 -31.03 -6.10
N GLU A 449 -6.80 -31.03 -7.42
CA GLU A 449 -5.91 -31.77 -8.31
C GLU A 449 -4.91 -30.80 -8.98
N ASP A 450 -3.90 -31.29 -9.71
CA ASP A 450 -3.03 -30.41 -10.50
C ASP A 450 -3.39 -30.46 -11.99
N PRO A 451 -4.03 -29.40 -12.53
CA PRO A 451 -4.35 -29.34 -13.96
C PRO A 451 -3.10 -29.20 -14.84
N LEU A 452 -1.92 -28.98 -14.26
CA LEU A 452 -0.64 -28.89 -14.98
C LEU A 452 0.29 -30.07 -14.69
N ASN A 453 -0.15 -31.06 -13.90
CA ASN A 453 0.59 -32.29 -13.71
C ASN A 453 0.20 -33.27 -14.81
N GLU A 454 1.14 -33.50 -15.73
CA GLU A 454 1.01 -34.51 -16.79
C GLU A 454 0.57 -35.85 -16.20
N LYS A 455 -0.56 -36.38 -16.70
CA LYS A 455 -1.09 -37.68 -16.27
C LYS A 455 -0.23 -38.83 -16.79
N PHE A 456 0.65 -38.58 -17.76
CA PHE A 456 1.73 -39.46 -18.20
C PHE A 456 2.83 -39.61 -17.14
N LYS A 457 2.42 -40.13 -15.98
CA LYS A 457 3.35 -40.76 -15.05
C LYS A 457 4.11 -41.92 -15.68
N ILE A 458 3.60 -42.51 -16.76
CA ILE A 458 4.32 -43.44 -17.64
C ILE A 458 5.80 -43.03 -17.80
N PHE A 459 6.08 -41.86 -18.38
CA PHE A 459 7.45 -41.39 -18.60
C PHE A 459 8.24 -41.11 -17.31
N SER A 460 7.56 -40.84 -16.19
CA SER A 460 8.19 -40.69 -14.87
C SER A 460 8.48 -42.03 -14.17
N ARG A 461 7.73 -43.09 -14.52
CA ARG A 461 7.81 -44.46 -13.96
C ARG A 461 8.88 -45.27 -14.68
N ILE A 462 8.83 -45.31 -16.02
CA ILE A 462 9.79 -46.03 -16.86
C ILE A 462 11.21 -45.45 -16.74
N GLY A 463 11.34 -44.22 -16.23
CA GLY A 463 12.62 -43.57 -15.95
C GLY A 463 13.15 -42.73 -17.12
N VAL A 464 13.98 -41.74 -16.78
CA VAL A 464 14.43 -40.71 -17.74
C VAL A 464 15.14 -41.31 -18.95
N TRP A 465 15.94 -42.35 -18.78
CA TRP A 465 16.67 -42.98 -19.90
C TRP A 465 15.72 -43.72 -20.86
N LYS A 466 14.70 -44.44 -20.36
CA LYS A 466 13.69 -45.12 -21.19
C LYS A 466 12.89 -44.10 -22.03
N LYS A 467 12.59 -42.92 -21.48
CA LYS A 467 12.03 -41.79 -22.25
C LYS A 467 12.93 -41.44 -23.45
N TYR A 468 14.24 -41.27 -23.24
CA TYR A 468 15.15 -40.93 -24.34
C TYR A 468 15.21 -42.02 -25.41
N LEU A 469 15.13 -43.30 -25.02
CA LEU A 469 15.14 -44.42 -25.95
C LEU A 469 13.91 -44.41 -26.87
N LEU A 470 12.72 -44.24 -26.29
CA LEU A 470 11.47 -44.08 -27.06
C LEU A 470 11.50 -42.88 -28.02
N TYR A 471 12.06 -41.74 -27.60
CA TYR A 471 12.16 -40.57 -28.47
C TYR A 471 13.17 -40.76 -29.62
N ILE A 472 14.21 -41.59 -29.46
CA ILE A 472 15.10 -41.93 -30.58
C ILE A 472 14.34 -42.75 -31.61
N GLN A 473 13.61 -43.80 -31.19
CA GLN A 473 12.76 -44.60 -32.09
C GLN A 473 11.73 -43.74 -32.82
N PHE A 474 11.01 -42.89 -32.08
CA PHE A 474 9.97 -42.03 -32.63
C PHE A 474 10.53 -41.09 -33.71
N ILE A 475 11.64 -40.39 -33.44
CA ILE A 475 12.26 -39.49 -34.42
C ILE A 475 12.78 -40.26 -35.64
N SER A 476 13.32 -41.46 -35.44
CA SER A 476 13.77 -42.33 -36.53
C SER A 476 12.63 -42.72 -37.47
N LEU A 477 11.49 -43.14 -36.90
CA LEU A 477 10.28 -43.48 -37.66
C LEU A 477 9.68 -42.25 -38.37
N GLU A 478 9.50 -41.13 -37.66
CA GLU A 478 8.87 -39.91 -38.20
C GLU A 478 9.65 -39.33 -39.39
N LYS A 479 11.00 -39.42 -39.35
CA LYS A 479 11.87 -38.85 -40.39
C LYS A 479 12.32 -39.85 -41.45
N GLY A 480 12.06 -41.15 -41.27
CA GLY A 480 12.60 -42.22 -42.12
C GLY A 480 14.13 -42.28 -42.08
N ILE A 481 14.73 -42.11 -40.89
CA ILE A 481 16.20 -42.13 -40.71
C ILE A 481 16.61 -43.06 -39.56
N ASP A 482 17.67 -43.83 -39.75
CA ASP A 482 18.24 -44.69 -38.71
C ASP A 482 19.04 -43.93 -37.65
N GLU A 483 19.35 -42.65 -37.91
CA GLU A 483 20.37 -41.89 -37.21
C GLU A 483 19.85 -40.55 -36.68
N VAL A 484 19.69 -40.47 -35.35
CA VAL A 484 19.19 -39.27 -34.66
C VAL A 484 20.37 -38.47 -34.08
N ASN A 485 20.40 -37.16 -34.27
CA ASN A 485 21.41 -36.31 -33.63
C ASN A 485 20.83 -35.56 -32.40
N LYS A 486 21.69 -34.92 -31.60
CA LYS A 486 21.25 -34.23 -30.38
C LYS A 486 20.27 -33.08 -30.63
N ARG A 487 20.39 -32.38 -31.77
CA ARG A 487 19.54 -31.23 -32.10
C ARG A 487 18.12 -31.70 -32.42
N ASP A 488 17.96 -32.89 -32.98
CA ASP A 488 16.64 -33.52 -33.09
C ASP A 488 16.05 -33.72 -31.69
N LEU A 489 16.76 -34.42 -30.79
CA LEU A 489 16.30 -34.66 -29.42
C LEU A 489 16.02 -33.37 -28.63
N GLU A 490 16.75 -32.28 -28.87
CA GLU A 490 16.47 -30.95 -28.28
C GLU A 490 15.10 -30.41 -28.69
N LEU A 491 14.70 -30.58 -29.96
CA LEU A 491 13.42 -30.11 -30.49
C LEU A 491 12.23 -30.85 -29.85
N TYR A 492 12.33 -32.17 -29.66
CA TYR A 492 11.23 -32.99 -29.14
C TYR A 492 11.17 -33.05 -27.60
N LEU A 493 12.32 -33.02 -26.90
CA LEU A 493 12.35 -33.16 -25.44
C LEU A 493 12.32 -31.83 -24.68
N ASN A 494 12.55 -30.69 -25.34
CA ASN A 494 12.71 -29.36 -24.73
C ASN A 494 13.67 -29.35 -23.52
N ASN A 495 14.69 -30.21 -23.58
CA ASN A 495 15.74 -30.35 -22.56
C ASN A 495 17.00 -29.63 -23.03
N ASN A 496 17.83 -29.18 -22.10
CA ASN A 496 19.11 -28.58 -22.45
C ASN A 496 20.13 -29.64 -22.92
N HIS A 497 21.10 -29.19 -23.72
CA HIS A 497 22.18 -30.01 -24.28
C HIS A 497 22.97 -30.84 -23.23
N VAL A 498 23.12 -30.35 -22.00
CA VAL A 498 23.84 -31.05 -20.93
C VAL A 498 23.05 -32.26 -20.43
N THR A 499 21.76 -32.07 -20.15
CA THR A 499 20.84 -33.16 -19.77
C THR A 499 20.75 -34.21 -20.88
N ILE A 500 20.64 -33.78 -22.14
CA ILE A 500 20.61 -34.68 -23.30
C ILE A 500 21.92 -35.47 -23.43
N SER A 501 23.07 -34.79 -23.29
CA SER A 501 24.38 -35.43 -23.32
C SER A 501 24.57 -36.46 -22.19
N LYS A 502 24.04 -36.20 -20.99
CA LYS A 502 24.08 -37.13 -19.87
C LYS A 502 23.26 -38.39 -20.14
N ASN A 503 22.02 -38.25 -20.60
CA ASN A 503 21.14 -39.40 -20.88
C ASN A 503 21.62 -40.22 -22.08
N LEU A 504 22.14 -39.58 -23.14
CA LEU A 504 22.75 -40.29 -24.27
C LEU A 504 24.04 -41.03 -23.88
N LYS A 505 24.79 -40.53 -22.90
CA LYS A 505 25.94 -41.25 -22.33
C LYS A 505 25.47 -42.52 -21.61
N ASP A 506 24.48 -42.41 -20.72
CA ASP A 506 23.89 -43.55 -19.99
C ASP A 506 23.30 -44.62 -20.93
N LEU A 507 22.54 -44.22 -21.95
CA LEU A 507 22.02 -45.14 -22.98
C LEU A 507 23.13 -45.87 -23.75
N LYS A 508 24.22 -45.16 -24.07
CA LYS A 508 25.38 -45.76 -24.74
C LYS A 508 26.12 -46.74 -23.84
N GLU A 509 26.33 -46.39 -22.57
CA GLU A 509 27.00 -47.24 -21.58
C GLU A 509 26.19 -48.52 -21.28
N LYS A 510 24.87 -48.47 -21.36
CA LYS A 510 23.98 -49.64 -21.29
C LYS A 510 23.91 -50.47 -22.58
N GLY A 511 24.50 -49.98 -23.68
CA GLY A 511 24.51 -50.64 -24.98
C GLY A 511 23.20 -50.56 -25.76
N TYR A 512 22.28 -49.66 -25.42
CA TYR A 512 21.01 -49.47 -26.12
C TYR A 512 21.12 -48.58 -27.36
N ILE A 513 22.16 -47.75 -27.43
CA ILE A 513 22.46 -46.93 -28.62
C ILE A 513 23.94 -47.02 -28.98
N SER A 514 24.21 -47.05 -30.27
CA SER A 514 25.55 -46.87 -30.84
C SER A 514 25.77 -45.40 -31.22
N VAL A 515 27.04 -44.99 -31.36
CA VAL A 515 27.39 -43.66 -31.89
C VAL A 515 27.97 -43.84 -33.27
N VAL A 516 27.23 -43.41 -34.29
CA VAL A 516 27.73 -43.41 -35.67
C VAL A 516 28.66 -42.22 -35.84
N LYS A 517 29.89 -42.49 -36.28
CA LYS A 517 30.79 -41.43 -36.73
C LYS A 517 30.28 -40.96 -38.09
N ASN A 518 29.95 -39.68 -38.20
CA ASN A 518 29.51 -39.08 -39.47
C ASN A 518 30.53 -39.45 -40.59
N PRO A 519 30.14 -40.22 -41.62
CA PRO A 519 31.07 -40.71 -42.65
C PRO A 519 31.52 -39.59 -43.60
N ILE A 520 30.87 -38.42 -43.54
CA ILE A 520 31.15 -37.29 -44.42
C ILE A 520 32.38 -36.53 -43.87
N ASN A 521 33.54 -36.80 -44.46
CA ASN A 521 34.82 -36.08 -44.30
C ASN A 521 34.79 -34.61 -44.77
N LYS A 522 33.64 -33.92 -44.74
CA LYS A 522 33.55 -32.48 -45.00
C LYS A 522 34.18 -31.74 -43.81
N PRO A 523 35.18 -30.85 -44.04
CA PRO A 523 35.83 -30.12 -42.96
C PRO A 523 34.84 -29.16 -42.29
N ILE A 524 34.33 -29.56 -41.11
CA ILE A 524 33.46 -28.71 -40.30
C ILE A 524 34.33 -27.59 -39.73
N LYS A 525 34.11 -26.35 -40.21
CA LYS A 525 34.77 -25.15 -39.69
C LYS A 525 34.54 -25.04 -38.16
N MET A 526 35.63 -25.12 -37.40
CA MET A 526 35.72 -24.91 -35.94
C MET A 526 34.49 -25.35 -35.11
N GLY A 527 34.30 -26.66 -34.98
CA GLY A 527 33.32 -27.24 -34.06
C GLY A 527 33.61 -28.71 -33.74
N GLN A 528 33.12 -29.22 -32.62
CA GLN A 528 33.16 -30.67 -32.36
C GLN A 528 32.30 -31.40 -33.42
N PRO A 529 32.72 -32.58 -33.91
CA PRO A 529 31.97 -33.32 -34.91
C PRO A 529 30.57 -33.68 -34.40
N ILE A 530 29.56 -33.49 -35.25
CA ILE A 530 28.18 -33.88 -34.95
C ILE A 530 28.14 -35.39 -34.75
N LYS A 531 27.60 -35.81 -33.60
CA LYS A 531 27.39 -37.21 -33.25
C LYS A 531 25.97 -37.61 -33.58
N PHE A 532 25.85 -38.68 -34.36
CA PHE A 532 24.61 -39.37 -34.64
C PHE A 532 24.52 -40.61 -33.73
N TYR A 533 23.29 -40.97 -33.39
CA TYR A 533 22.96 -42.04 -32.47
C TYR A 533 21.95 -42.95 -33.16
N LYS A 534 22.28 -44.24 -33.26
CA LYS A 534 21.42 -45.28 -33.84
C LYS A 534 21.10 -46.31 -32.75
N LEU A 535 19.89 -46.83 -32.73
CA LEU A 535 19.51 -47.91 -31.82
C LEU A 535 20.34 -49.18 -32.12
N THR A 536 20.60 -49.98 -31.09
CA THR A 536 21.09 -51.34 -31.25
C THR A 536 19.91 -52.31 -31.21
N GLU A 537 20.08 -53.55 -31.65
CA GLU A 537 19.08 -54.62 -31.47
C GLU A 537 18.63 -54.73 -29.99
N LYS A 538 19.57 -54.53 -29.05
CA LYS A 538 19.27 -54.46 -27.61
C LYS A 538 18.40 -53.25 -27.25
N GLY A 539 18.62 -52.10 -27.89
CA GLY A 539 17.79 -50.91 -27.74
C GLY A 539 16.37 -51.10 -28.27
N GLU A 540 16.23 -51.72 -29.44
CA GLU A 540 14.96 -52.06 -30.07
C GLU A 540 14.16 -53.07 -29.22
N GLY A 541 14.81 -54.13 -28.73
CA GLY A 541 14.20 -55.07 -27.79
C GLY A 541 13.76 -54.42 -26.47
N GLU A 542 14.55 -53.50 -25.92
CA GLU A 542 14.15 -52.73 -24.73
C GLU A 542 12.98 -51.79 -25.03
N ILE A 543 12.88 -51.21 -26.23
CA ILE A 543 11.71 -50.42 -26.64
C ILE A 543 10.44 -51.27 -26.63
N LEU A 544 10.48 -52.50 -27.13
CA LEU A 544 9.33 -53.41 -27.06
C LEU A 544 8.91 -53.68 -25.61
N ASN A 545 9.87 -54.02 -24.74
CA ASN A 545 9.62 -54.21 -23.30
C ASN A 545 9.02 -52.95 -22.63
N ILE A 546 9.48 -51.76 -23.03
CA ILE A 546 8.92 -50.48 -22.56
C ILE A 546 7.49 -50.31 -23.04
N MET A 547 7.21 -50.58 -24.31
CA MET A 547 5.87 -50.44 -24.86
C MET A 547 4.91 -51.42 -24.18
N GLU A 548 5.32 -52.66 -23.91
CA GLU A 548 4.56 -53.62 -23.11
C GLU A 548 4.31 -53.11 -21.68
N GLU A 549 5.34 -52.59 -20.98
CA GLU A 549 5.20 -51.96 -19.65
C GLU A 549 4.17 -50.81 -19.67
N ILE A 550 4.12 -50.04 -20.76
CA ILE A 550 3.17 -48.93 -20.94
C ILE A 550 1.75 -49.44 -21.24
N TYR A 551 1.60 -50.38 -22.18
CA TYR A 551 0.29 -50.95 -22.52
C TYR A 551 -0.33 -51.75 -21.37
N ALA A 552 0.49 -52.29 -20.46
CA ALA A 552 0.06 -52.97 -19.25
C ALA A 552 -0.29 -52.01 -18.08
N ASP A 553 0.10 -50.73 -18.12
CA ASP A 553 -0.27 -49.75 -17.08
C ASP A 553 -1.78 -49.44 -17.18
N PRO A 554 -2.61 -49.72 -16.16
CA PRO A 554 -4.05 -49.42 -16.21
C PRO A 554 -4.37 -47.92 -16.32
N GLY A 555 -3.36 -47.05 -16.15
CA GLY A 555 -3.46 -45.61 -16.41
C GLY A 555 -3.15 -45.18 -17.85
N TYR A 556 -2.78 -46.09 -18.75
CA TYR A 556 -2.51 -45.76 -20.15
C TYR A 556 -3.80 -45.50 -20.94
N ILE A 557 -3.78 -44.47 -21.79
CA ILE A 557 -4.87 -44.11 -22.69
C ILE A 557 -4.42 -44.48 -24.11
N LYS A 558 -5.23 -45.26 -24.83
CA LYS A 558 -4.87 -45.67 -26.20
C LYS A 558 -4.78 -44.44 -27.12
N GLY A 559 -3.71 -44.35 -27.91
CA GLY A 559 -3.43 -43.21 -28.79
C GLY A 559 -2.81 -42.00 -28.07
N SER A 560 -2.25 -42.20 -26.87
CA SER A 560 -1.65 -41.13 -26.07
C SER A 560 -0.12 -41.06 -26.20
N LEU A 561 0.52 -42.12 -26.70
CA LEU A 561 1.90 -42.03 -27.21
C LEU A 561 1.90 -41.47 -28.65
N PRO A 562 2.89 -40.62 -29.00
CA PRO A 562 3.15 -40.20 -30.38
C PRO A 562 3.46 -41.36 -31.33
#